data_AF-A0AAW1PNW8-F1
#
_entry.id   AF-A0AAW1PNW8-F1
#
_cell.length_a   1.000
_cell.length_b   1.000
_cell.length_c   1.000
_cell.angle_alpha   90.00
_cell.angle_beta   90.00
_cell.angle_gamma   90.00
#
_symmetry.space_group_name_H-M   'P 1'
#
loop_
_entity.id
_entity.type
_entity.pdbx_description
1 polymer ?
#
loop_
_entity_poly.entity_id
_entity_poly.type
_entity_poly.pdbx_seq_one_letter_code
_entity_poly.pdbx_strand_id
1 'polypeptide(L)'
;MMHTGAARYDLDRFGIIFRPSPRQSDVMIVAGTLTNKMAPALRKVYDQMPEPRWVVSMGSCANGGGYYHYSYAVKKIARSKKTQIWLNK
;
A
#
# COMPACT_ATOMS: atom_id res chain seq x y z
N MET A 1 7.85 2.50 6.91
CA MET A 1 7.80 3.57 5.88
C MET A 1 8.57 4.81 6.33
N MET A 2 8.27 5.44 7.47
CA MET A 2 9.05 6.62 7.89
C MET A 2 10.53 6.32 8.14
N HIS A 3 10.84 5.20 8.81
CA HIS A 3 12.23 4.77 9.01
C HIS A 3 12.99 4.48 7.72
N THR A 4 12.32 4.03 6.65
CA THR A 4 12.98 3.77 5.37
C THR A 4 13.34 5.07 4.65
N GLY A 5 12.62 6.16 4.88
CA GLY A 5 12.98 7.49 4.40
C GLY A 5 13.94 8.27 5.31
N ALA A 6 14.39 7.69 6.43
CA ALA A 6 15.35 8.33 7.32
C ALA A 6 16.80 8.10 6.85
N ALA A 7 17.73 8.96 7.28
CA ALA A 7 19.13 9.00 6.84
C ALA A 7 19.88 7.65 6.85
N ARG A 8 19.46 6.68 7.67
CA ARG A 8 20.08 5.35 7.72
C ARG A 8 19.82 4.51 6.47
N TYR A 9 18.63 4.60 5.89
CA TYR A 9 18.21 3.78 4.75
C TYR A 9 17.95 4.60 3.49
N ASP A 10 17.67 5.90 3.65
CA ASP A 10 17.57 6.94 2.63
C ASP A 10 17.04 6.45 1.26
N LEU A 11 15.72 6.33 1.15
CA LEU A 11 15.05 5.95 -0.10
C LEU A 11 15.30 6.95 -1.26
N ASP A 12 15.68 8.19 -0.97
CA ASP A 12 15.95 9.20 -1.99
C ASP A 12 17.19 8.85 -2.83
N ARG A 13 18.18 8.18 -2.24
CA ARG A 13 19.34 7.63 -2.95
C ARG A 13 18.95 6.64 -4.06
N PHE A 14 17.83 5.95 -3.91
CA PHE A 14 17.29 5.03 -4.93
C PHE A 14 16.32 5.73 -5.90
N GLY A 15 16.19 7.06 -5.83
CA GLY A 15 15.25 7.85 -6.64
C GLY A 15 13.79 7.69 -6.19
N ILE A 16 13.54 7.14 -5.01
CA ILE A 16 12.18 6.88 -4.51
C ILE A 16 11.73 8.07 -3.66
N ILE A 17 10.91 8.93 -4.26
CA ILE A 17 10.36 10.13 -3.62
C ILE A 17 8.88 9.90 -3.30
N PHE A 18 8.50 10.14 -2.05
CA PHE A 18 7.09 10.09 -1.66
C PHE A 18 6.33 11.29 -2.21
N ARG A 19 5.49 11.05 -3.22
CA ARG A 19 4.55 12.05 -3.74
C ARG A 19 3.18 11.89 -3.08
N PRO A 20 2.59 12.96 -2.51
CA PRO A 20 1.28 12.87 -1.86
C PRO A 20 0.13 12.76 -2.86
N SER A 21 0.34 13.18 -4.11
CA SER A 21 -0.69 13.12 -5.14
C SER A 21 -0.62 11.78 -5.89
N PRO A 22 -1.74 11.03 -6.00
CA PRO A 22 -1.75 9.74 -6.69
C PRO A 22 -1.58 9.87 -8.21
N ARG A 23 -1.82 11.06 -8.76
CA ARG A 23 -1.71 11.34 -10.20
C ARG A 23 -0.27 11.44 -10.69
N GLN A 24 0.68 11.67 -9.78
CA GLN A 24 2.11 11.79 -10.07
C GLN A 24 2.90 10.59 -9.54
N SER A 25 2.22 9.59 -8.98
CA SER A 25 2.85 8.43 -8.37
C SER A 25 2.62 7.18 -9.21
N ASP A 26 3.69 6.43 -9.46
CA ASP A 26 3.64 5.18 -10.22
C ASP A 26 3.45 3.96 -9.30
N VAL A 27 3.83 4.09 -8.02
CA VAL A 27 3.77 3.00 -7.02
C VAL A 27 2.92 3.42 -5.82
N MET A 28 1.91 2.61 -5.49
CA MET A 28 1.11 2.74 -4.27
C MET A 28 1.56 1.71 -3.24
N ILE A 29 2.02 2.18 -2.08
CA ILE A 29 2.38 1.32 -0.95
C ILE A 29 1.22 1.30 0.05
N VAL A 30 0.62 0.13 0.27
CA VAL A 30 -0.39 -0.05 1.31
C VAL A 30 0.26 -0.53 2.59
N ALA A 31 0.59 0.42 3.47
CA ALA A 31 1.28 0.16 4.73
C ALA A 31 0.30 0.12 5.91
N GLY A 32 -0.32 -1.04 6.15
CA GLY A 32 -1.15 -1.28 7.33
C GLY A 32 -2.48 -1.98 7.06
N THR A 33 -3.31 -2.06 8.10
CA THR A 33 -4.64 -2.68 8.04
C THR A 33 -5.59 -1.88 7.15
N LEU A 34 -6.29 -2.55 6.24
CA LEU A 34 -7.39 -1.97 5.47
C LEU A 34 -8.73 -2.29 6.13
N THR A 35 -9.54 -1.27 6.41
CA THR A 35 -10.90 -1.43 6.93
C THR A 35 -11.95 -1.39 5.81
N ASN A 36 -13.12 -1.99 6.07
CA ASN A 36 -14.25 -2.01 5.12
C ASN A 36 -14.68 -0.61 4.69
N LYS A 37 -14.66 0.36 5.62
CA LYS A 37 -15.00 1.77 5.34
C LYS A 37 -13.97 2.45 4.43
N MET A 38 -12.69 2.10 4.55
CA MET A 38 -11.61 2.72 3.78
C MET A 38 -11.42 2.08 2.39
N ALA A 39 -11.89 0.84 2.20
CA ALA A 39 -11.78 0.12 0.94
C ALA A 39 -12.27 0.88 -0.33
N PRO A 40 -13.44 1.56 -0.35
CA PRO A 40 -13.85 2.32 -1.53
C PRO A 40 -12.97 3.54 -1.78
N ALA A 41 -12.44 4.20 -0.75
CA ALA A 41 -11.53 5.33 -0.92
C ALA A 41 -10.20 4.89 -1.52
N LEU A 42 -9.63 3.77 -1.04
CA LEU A 42 -8.42 3.20 -1.60
C LEU A 42 -8.59 2.79 -3.06
N ARG A 43 -9.76 2.24 -3.42
CA ARG A 43 -10.09 1.91 -4.82
C ARG A 43 -10.09 3.16 -5.70
N LYS A 44 -10.69 4.25 -5.24
CA LYS A 44 -10.70 5.54 -5.97
C LYS A 44 -9.30 6.09 -6.19
N VAL A 45 -8.44 6.05 -5.16
CA VAL A 45 -7.04 6.49 -5.27
C VAL A 45 -6.29 5.67 -6.32
N TYR A 46 -6.43 4.35 -6.28
CA TYR A 46 -5.83 3.47 -7.28
C TYR A 46 -6.30 3.77 -8.71
N ASP A 47 -7.60 4.01 -8.89
CA ASP A 47 -8.17 4.30 -10.21
C ASP A 47 -7.76 5.68 -10.75
N GLN A 48 -7.32 6.61 -9.88
CA GLN A 48 -6.79 7.92 -10.27
C GLN A 48 -5.30 7.90 -10.67
N MET A 49 -4.58 6.80 -10.44
CA MET A 49 -3.17 6.69 -10.82
C MET A 49 -3.03 6.46 -12.34
N PRO A 50 -2.08 7.12 -13.01
CA PRO A 50 -1.75 6.85 -14.42
C PRO A 50 -1.14 5.44 -14.59
N GLU A 51 -1.24 4.89 -15.79
CA GLU A 51 -0.58 3.62 -16.16
C GLU A 51 0.82 3.95 -16.70
N PRO A 52 1.90 3.25 -16.33
CA PRO A 52 1.99 2.00 -15.56
C PRO A 52 1.91 2.18 -14.02
N ARG A 53 1.02 1.43 -13.36
CA ARG A 53 0.84 1.51 -11.89
C ARG A 53 1.09 0.19 -11.17
N TRP A 54 1.71 0.30 -10.00
CA TRP A 54 2.13 -0.84 -9.19
C TRP A 54 1.61 -0.71 -7.77
N VAL A 55 1.27 -1.85 -7.15
CA VAL A 55 0.83 -1.89 -5.74
C VAL A 55 1.72 -2.82 -4.94
N VAL A 56 2.32 -2.26 -3.90
CA VAL A 56 3.10 -2.98 -2.91
C VAL A 56 2.27 -3.10 -1.64
N SER A 57 1.96 -4.33 -1.24
CA SER A 57 1.30 -4.58 0.04
C SER A 57 2.34 -4.78 1.12
N MET A 58 2.31 -3.94 2.15
CA MET A 58 3.33 -3.91 3.19
C MET A 58 2.76 -4.36 4.54
N GLY A 59 3.24 -5.51 5.00
CA GLY A 59 2.90 -6.12 6.28
C GLY A 59 1.74 -7.12 6.19
N SER A 60 1.73 -8.06 7.14
CA SER A 60 0.74 -9.15 7.21
C SER A 60 -0.71 -8.64 7.26
N CYS A 61 -0.93 -7.48 7.89
CA CYS A 61 -2.23 -6.81 7.98
C CYS A 61 -2.79 -6.40 6.61
N ALA A 62 -1.94 -5.83 5.75
CA ALA A 62 -2.34 -5.46 4.40
C ALA A 62 -2.51 -6.72 3.53
N ASN A 63 -1.57 -7.66 3.64
CA ASN A 63 -1.51 -8.85 2.81
C ASN A 63 -2.78 -9.71 2.99
N GLY A 64 -3.07 -10.11 4.22
CA GLY A 64 -4.13 -11.07 4.52
C GLY A 64 -5.11 -10.64 5.60
N GLY A 65 -5.02 -9.42 6.12
CA GLY A 65 -5.72 -9.01 7.36
C GLY A 65 -4.88 -9.23 8.62
N GLY A 66 -3.79 -10.00 8.54
CA GLY A 66 -2.80 -10.17 9.60
C GLY A 66 -3.43 -10.53 10.96
N TYR A 67 -3.04 -9.80 12.00
CA TYR A 67 -3.57 -9.98 13.34
C TYR A 67 -5.10 -9.80 13.44
N TYR A 68 -5.68 -8.98 12.56
CA TYR A 68 -7.10 -8.67 12.54
C TYR A 68 -7.88 -9.51 11.52
N HIS A 69 -7.39 -10.71 11.17
CA HIS A 69 -7.96 -11.53 10.12
C HIS A 69 -9.44 -11.91 10.34
N TYR A 70 -9.82 -12.12 11.61
CA TYR A 70 -11.17 -12.51 12.02
C TYR A 70 -12.05 -11.32 12.43
N SER A 71 -11.57 -10.09 12.30
CA SER A 71 -12.34 -8.91 12.65
C SER A 71 -13.35 -8.55 11.56
N TYR A 72 -14.60 -8.25 11.94
CA TYR A 72 -15.69 -7.90 11.03
C TYR A 72 -15.43 -6.66 10.16
N ALA A 73 -14.55 -5.76 10.64
CA ALA A 73 -14.30 -4.47 10.02
C ALA A 73 -13.13 -4.48 9.02
N VAL A 74 -12.43 -5.60 8.83
CA VAL A 74 -11.17 -5.66 8.07
C VAL A 74 -11.37 -6.26 6.67
N LYS A 75 -10.78 -5.61 5.67
CA LYS A 75 -10.83 -6.01 4.26
C LYS A 75 -9.46 -6.48 3.80
N LYS A 76 -9.42 -7.62 3.10
CA LYS A 76 -8.18 -8.26 2.64
C LYS A 76 -7.80 -7.74 1.25
N ILE A 77 -6.62 -7.13 1.10
CA ILE A 77 -6.13 -6.65 -0.20
C ILE A 77 -5.77 -7.80 -1.13
N ALA A 78 -5.43 -8.98 -0.59
CA ALA A 78 -5.15 -10.16 -1.39
C ALA A 78 -6.25 -10.63 -2.34
N ARG A 79 -7.49 -10.22 -2.11
CA ARG A 79 -8.57 -10.48 -3.07
C ARG A 79 -8.53 -9.57 -4.29
N SER A 80 -7.84 -8.44 -4.23
CA SER A 80 -7.59 -7.62 -5.42
C SER A 80 -6.44 -8.26 -6.18
N LYS A 81 -6.70 -8.79 -7.38
CA LYS A 81 -5.69 -9.36 -8.30
C LYS A 81 -4.68 -8.30 -8.82
N LYS A 82 -4.53 -7.17 -8.12
CA LYS A 82 -3.79 -5.98 -8.53
C LYS A 82 -2.54 -5.72 -7.69
N THR A 83 -2.35 -6.46 -6.59
CA THR A 83 -1.11 -6.46 -5.81
C THR A 83 -0.03 -7.25 -6.53
N GLN A 84 1.10 -6.61 -6.77
CA GLN A 84 2.20 -7.16 -7.56
C GLN A 84 3.35 -7.63 -6.67
N ILE A 85 3.60 -6.94 -5.55
CA ILE A 85 4.69 -7.26 -4.61
C ILE A 85 4.12 -7.32 -3.18
N TRP A 86 4.53 -8.36 -2.46
CA TRP A 86 4.12 -8.62 -1.08
C TRP A 86 5.34 -8.55 -0.18
N LEU A 87 5.36 -7.55 0.69
CA LEU A 87 6.37 -7.44 1.73
C LEU A 87 5.77 -8.02 3.00
N ASN A 88 6.25 -9.21 3.36
CA ASN A 88 5.94 -9.81 4.66
C ASN A 88 6.79 -9.13 5.74
N LYS A 89 6.20 -9.05 6.93
CA LYS A 89 6.92 -8.72 8.16
C LYS A 89 7.14 -10.01 8.93
#